data_AF-A0A7J4VFD8-F1
#
_entry.id   AF-A0A7J4VFD8-F1
#
_cell.length_a   1.000
_cell.length_b   1.000
_cell.length_c   1.000
_cell.angle_alpha   90.00
_cell.angle_beta   90.00
_cell.angle_gamma   90.00
#
_symmetry.space_group_name_H-M   'P 1'
#
loop_
_entity.id
_entity.type
_entity.pdbx_description
1 polymer ?
#
loop_
_entity_poly.entity_id
_entity_poly.type
_entity_poly.pdbx_seq_one_letter_code
_entity_poly.pdbx_strand_id
1 'polypeptide(L)'
;MIDIQVKKTERAILVGVRIGQTPRETAQEHIDELEELLATAGGEAVIKIMQDRQRLDVAYYVGKGKAYEILELIEPNEIDLIIFDDDLSTVQVRNLSNLFNKKVVDRSGLILDIFASRARTKEAKTQVELAQLKYMLPRLTRAWTHLSKQYGGIGTKGPGETQIETDRRIIRDRIAMLTAKLKEIEANREIQVKNRKEMVKISLVGYTNAGKSTIFNLLTESDVFAEDKLFATLDSTTRVFQVDKTHTALL
;
A
#
# COMPACT_ATOMS: atom_id res chain seq x y z
N MET A 1 -17.76 30.70 6.39
CA MET A 1 -16.90 29.86 7.24
C MET A 1 -16.53 28.65 6.42
N ILE A 2 -15.26 28.46 6.10
CA ILE A 2 -14.79 27.27 5.39
C ILE A 2 -14.70 26.20 6.46
N ASP A 3 -15.59 25.20 6.41
CA ASP A 3 -15.48 23.99 7.22
C ASP A 3 -14.17 23.30 6.84
N ILE A 4 -13.14 23.48 7.65
CA ILE A 4 -11.94 22.68 7.58
C ILE A 4 -12.36 21.31 8.11
N GLN A 5 -12.69 20.38 7.22
CA GLN A 5 -12.81 18.96 7.59
C GLN A 5 -11.49 18.54 8.21
N VAL A 6 -11.44 18.50 9.54
CA VAL A 6 -10.33 17.90 10.29
C VAL A 6 -10.28 16.45 9.81
N LYS A 7 -9.20 16.10 9.10
CA LYS A 7 -8.97 14.74 8.62
C LYS A 7 -8.87 13.85 9.86
N LYS A 8 -9.95 13.15 10.21
CA LYS A 8 -10.00 12.27 11.38
C LYS A 8 -8.92 11.21 11.20
N THR A 9 -7.98 11.13 12.14
CA THR A 9 -6.99 10.08 12.22
C THR A 9 -7.71 8.74 12.32
N GLU A 10 -7.45 7.82 11.38
CA GLU A 10 -8.05 6.49 11.43
C GLU A 10 -7.43 5.71 12.59
N ARG A 11 -8.25 5.29 13.55
CA ARG A 11 -7.83 4.49 14.71
C ARG A 11 -7.85 3.01 14.34
N ALA A 12 -6.73 2.32 14.54
CA ALA A 12 -6.57 0.95 14.06
C ALA A 12 -6.15 -0.07 15.11
N ILE A 13 -6.58 -1.32 14.88
CA ILE A 13 -5.98 -2.51 15.50
C ILE A 13 -4.99 -3.12 14.52
N LEU A 14 -3.77 -3.41 15.00
CA LEU A 14 -2.75 -4.16 14.27
C LEU A 14 -2.80 -5.63 14.67
N VAL A 15 -2.83 -6.54 13.70
CA VAL A 15 -2.97 -7.97 13.93
C VAL A 15 -1.87 -8.74 13.19
N GLY A 16 -1.08 -9.50 13.92
CA GLY A 16 -0.06 -10.39 13.37
C GLY A 16 -0.20 -11.81 13.89
N VAL A 17 0.31 -12.76 13.11
CA VAL A 17 0.37 -14.17 13.50
C VAL A 17 1.80 -14.66 13.46
N ARG A 18 2.30 -15.14 14.60
CA ARG A 18 3.60 -15.82 14.64
C ARG A 18 3.42 -17.27 14.24
N ILE A 19 4.01 -17.67 13.12
CA ILE A 19 3.89 -19.02 12.57
C ILE A 19 5.07 -19.88 13.03
N GLY A 20 4.78 -21.06 13.61
CA GLY A 20 5.78 -22.09 13.87
C GLY A 20 6.89 -21.64 14.83
N GLN A 21 8.15 -21.74 14.37
CA GLN A 21 9.33 -21.42 15.17
C GLN A 21 9.91 -20.02 14.91
N THR A 22 9.19 -19.14 14.20
CA THR A 22 9.64 -17.74 14.04
C THR A 22 9.95 -17.14 15.42
N PRO A 23 11.16 -16.58 15.62
CA PRO A 23 11.52 -15.95 16.88
C PRO A 23 10.48 -14.89 17.25
N ARG A 24 10.18 -14.80 18.54
CA ARG A 24 9.20 -13.83 19.04
C ARG A 24 9.65 -12.39 18.76
N GLU A 25 10.94 -12.13 18.81
CA GLU A 25 11.55 -10.84 18.50
C GLU A 25 11.25 -10.42 17.06
N THR A 26 11.50 -11.28 16.08
CA THR A 26 11.18 -11.00 14.66
C THR A 26 9.70 -10.70 14.44
N ALA A 27 8.81 -11.46 15.09
CA ALA A 27 7.38 -11.22 14.97
C ALA A 27 6.94 -9.90 15.62
N GLN A 28 7.65 -9.44 16.65
CA GLN A 28 7.44 -8.15 17.28
C GLN A 28 7.94 -7.01 16.39
N GLU A 29 9.14 -7.15 15.81
CA GLU A 29 9.71 -6.19 14.85
C GLU A 29 8.77 -5.95 13.67
N HIS A 30 8.12 -7.00 13.15
CA HIS A 30 7.16 -6.87 12.06
C HIS A 30 5.92 -6.02 12.45
N ILE A 31 5.38 -6.21 13.66
CA ILE A 31 4.25 -5.41 14.14
C ILE A 31 4.66 -3.97 14.42
N ASP A 32 5.87 -3.75 14.92
CA ASP A 32 6.38 -2.41 15.17
C ASP A 32 6.64 -1.67 13.84
N GLU A 33 7.17 -2.35 12.83
CA GLU A 33 7.24 -1.83 11.45
C GLU A 33 5.83 -1.52 10.91
N LEU A 34 4.84 -2.38 11.15
CA LEU A 34 3.47 -2.15 10.70
C LEU A 34 2.84 -0.91 11.35
N GLU A 35 3.19 -0.62 12.60
CA GLU A 35 2.80 0.63 13.27
C GLU A 35 3.45 1.84 12.61
N GLU A 36 4.74 1.79 12.29
CA GLU A 36 5.42 2.86 11.55
C GLU A 36 4.80 3.10 10.16
N LEU A 37 4.38 2.03 9.48
CA LEU A 37 3.66 2.13 8.22
C LEU A 37 2.33 2.85 8.40
N LEU A 38 1.55 2.48 9.42
CA LEU A 38 0.28 3.11 9.72
C LEU A 38 0.45 4.59 10.07
N ALA A 39 1.44 4.92 10.91
CA ALA A 39 1.78 6.30 11.25
C ALA A 39 2.14 7.10 10.00
N THR A 40 2.86 6.50 9.05
CA THR A 40 3.20 7.12 7.77
C THR A 40 1.96 7.36 6.89
N ALA A 41 0.97 6.46 6.92
CA ALA A 41 -0.32 6.64 6.26
C ALA A 41 -1.21 7.70 6.94
N GLY A 42 -0.86 8.12 8.16
CA GLY A 42 -1.59 9.09 8.97
C GLY A 42 -2.69 8.48 9.83
N GLY A 43 -2.58 7.20 10.17
CA GLY A 43 -3.43 6.54 11.17
C GLY A 43 -2.73 6.37 12.51
N GLU A 44 -3.47 5.87 13.50
CA GLU A 44 -3.02 5.65 14.86
C GLU A 44 -3.25 4.19 15.27
N ALA A 45 -2.20 3.51 15.75
CA ALA A 45 -2.32 2.17 16.30
C ALA A 45 -2.81 2.25 17.75
N VAL A 46 -4.02 1.76 18.01
CA VAL A 46 -4.62 1.76 19.35
C VAL A 46 -4.31 0.46 20.09
N ILE A 47 -4.32 -0.66 19.36
CA ILE A 47 -4.08 -2.00 19.94
C ILE A 47 -3.23 -2.82 18.98
N LYS A 48 -2.24 -3.51 19.53
CA LYS A 48 -1.42 -4.52 18.84
C LYS A 48 -1.78 -5.91 19.34
N ILE A 49 -2.12 -6.81 18.43
CA ILE A 49 -2.54 -8.18 18.74
C ILE A 49 -1.63 -9.15 18.00
N MET A 50 -1.04 -10.06 18.77
CA MET A 50 -0.26 -11.18 18.26
C MET A 50 -0.89 -12.51 18.65
N GLN A 51 -0.99 -13.43 17.68
CA GLN A 51 -1.42 -14.80 17.94
C GLN A 51 -0.34 -15.80 17.49
N ASP A 52 0.04 -16.70 18.39
CA ASP A 52 0.89 -17.84 18.04
C ASP A 52 0.07 -18.96 17.39
N ARG A 53 0.51 -19.45 16.23
CA ARG A 53 -0.15 -20.56 15.52
C ARG A 53 0.86 -21.42 14.75
N GLN A 54 0.48 -22.67 14.48
CA GLN A 54 1.23 -23.54 13.56
C GLN A 54 0.97 -23.19 12.08
N ARG A 55 -0.21 -22.65 11.78
CA ARG A 55 -0.62 -22.22 10.43
C ARG A 55 -1.69 -21.14 10.51
N LEU A 56 -1.75 -20.30 9.49
CA LEU A 56 -2.81 -19.32 9.31
C LEU A 56 -4.17 -20.02 9.19
N ASP A 57 -5.21 -19.37 9.71
CA ASP A 57 -6.58 -19.82 9.52
C ASP A 57 -7.07 -19.46 8.11
N VAL A 58 -7.62 -20.43 7.39
CA VAL A 58 -8.08 -20.23 6.01
C VAL A 58 -9.26 -19.25 5.94
N ALA A 59 -10.06 -19.15 7.01
CA ALA A 59 -11.26 -18.31 7.03
C ALA A 59 -11.02 -16.91 7.60
N TYR A 60 -10.16 -16.77 8.62
CA TYR A 60 -10.01 -15.51 9.37
C TYR A 60 -8.56 -15.04 9.55
N TYR A 61 -7.57 -15.72 8.95
CA TYR A 61 -6.12 -15.48 9.16
C TYR A 61 -5.66 -15.80 10.59
N VAL A 62 -6.29 -15.18 11.59
CA VAL A 62 -6.28 -15.58 13.00
C VAL A 62 -7.32 -16.69 13.27
N GLY A 63 -7.25 -17.32 14.44
CA GLY A 63 -8.27 -18.29 14.86
C GLY A 63 -9.63 -17.64 15.09
N LYS A 64 -10.71 -18.41 14.83
CA LYS A 64 -12.09 -17.94 15.05
C LYS A 64 -12.29 -17.27 16.41
N GLY A 65 -11.86 -17.89 17.51
CA GLY A 65 -11.98 -17.29 18.85
C GLY A 65 -11.30 -15.92 18.96
N LYS A 66 -10.07 -15.82 18.45
CA LYS A 66 -9.33 -14.55 18.42
C LYS A 66 -10.01 -13.50 17.55
N ALA A 67 -10.65 -13.90 16.44
CA ALA A 67 -11.42 -12.97 15.62
C ALA A 67 -12.62 -12.39 16.40
N TYR A 68 -13.32 -13.19 17.21
CA TYR A 68 -14.39 -12.66 18.07
C TYR A 68 -13.85 -11.79 19.22
N GLU A 69 -12.70 -12.13 19.80
CA GLU A 69 -12.03 -11.26 20.78
C GLU A 69 -11.68 -9.89 20.16
N ILE A 70 -11.19 -9.87 18.91
CA ILE A 70 -10.93 -8.61 18.19
C ILE A 70 -12.23 -7.82 18.01
N LEU A 71 -13.32 -8.48 17.62
CA LEU A 71 -14.63 -7.84 17.46
C LEU A 71 -15.09 -7.12 18.73
N GLU A 72 -14.89 -7.72 19.91
CA GLU A 72 -15.26 -7.14 21.20
C GLU A 72 -14.45 -5.87 21.53
N LEU A 73 -13.26 -5.71 20.94
CA LEU A 73 -12.41 -4.54 21.14
C LEU A 73 -12.74 -3.37 20.21
N ILE A 74 -13.51 -3.58 19.14
CA ILE A 74 -13.72 -2.56 18.09
C ILE A 74 -14.50 -1.35 18.62
N GLU A 75 -15.72 -1.57 19.12
CA GLU A 75 -16.61 -0.47 19.52
C GLU A 75 -16.11 0.28 20.77
N PRO A 76 -15.64 -0.38 21.85
CA PRO A 76 -15.16 0.31 23.05
C PRO A 76 -13.94 1.20 22.80
N ASN A 77 -13.12 0.87 21.80
CA ASN A 77 -11.89 1.59 21.47
C ASN A 77 -12.02 2.50 20.24
N GLU A 78 -13.25 2.68 19.74
CA GLU A 78 -13.56 3.53 18.57
C GLU A 78 -12.71 3.18 17.33
N ILE A 79 -12.55 1.90 17.04
CA ILE A 79 -11.71 1.42 15.95
C ILE A 79 -12.41 1.63 14.60
N ASP A 80 -11.74 2.32 13.69
CA ASP A 80 -12.19 2.57 12.33
C ASP A 80 -11.64 1.50 11.34
N LEU A 81 -10.46 0.93 11.63
CA LEU A 81 -9.67 0.09 10.71
C LEU A 81 -9.01 -1.11 11.43
N ILE A 82 -8.97 -2.26 10.78
CA ILE A 82 -8.18 -3.42 11.24
C ILE A 82 -7.13 -3.73 10.17
N ILE A 83 -5.86 -3.77 10.59
CA ILE A 83 -4.71 -4.00 9.72
C ILE A 83 -4.05 -5.34 10.06
N PHE A 84 -3.86 -6.16 9.03
CA PHE A 84 -3.19 -7.46 9.14
C PHE A 84 -1.77 -7.37 8.58
N ASP A 85 -0.82 -7.98 9.29
CA ASP A 85 0.61 -7.92 8.95
C ASP A 85 0.98 -8.64 7.65
N ASP A 86 0.24 -9.69 7.30
CA ASP A 86 0.42 -10.42 6.05
C ASP A 86 -0.72 -10.17 5.06
N ASP A 87 -0.45 -10.51 3.80
CA ASP A 87 -1.47 -10.52 2.75
C ASP A 87 -2.62 -11.48 3.08
N LEU A 88 -3.83 -10.95 3.04
CA LEU A 88 -5.04 -11.74 3.25
C LEU A 88 -5.50 -12.35 1.93
N SER A 89 -6.04 -13.56 1.94
CA SER A 89 -6.79 -14.10 0.81
C SER A 89 -8.14 -13.38 0.63
N THR A 90 -8.73 -13.43 -0.56
CA THR A 90 -10.06 -12.84 -0.82
C THR A 90 -11.14 -13.40 0.12
N VAL A 91 -11.02 -14.68 0.52
CA VAL A 91 -11.95 -15.31 1.48
C VAL A 91 -11.79 -14.72 2.88
N GLN A 92 -10.55 -14.56 3.34
CA GLN A 92 -10.26 -13.96 4.66
C GLN A 92 -10.75 -12.51 4.72
N VAL A 93 -10.42 -11.68 3.71
CA VAL A 93 -10.91 -10.28 3.66
C VAL A 93 -12.43 -10.24 3.75
N ARG A 94 -13.14 -11.02 2.93
CA ARG A 94 -14.60 -11.06 2.95
C ARG A 94 -15.16 -11.45 4.31
N ASN A 95 -14.63 -12.51 4.92
CA ASN A 95 -15.14 -13.02 6.19
C ASN A 95 -14.86 -12.04 7.34
N LEU A 96 -13.66 -11.45 7.38
CA LEU A 96 -13.27 -10.48 8.39
C LEU A 96 -14.05 -9.17 8.25
N SER A 97 -14.20 -8.64 7.04
CA SER A 97 -15.02 -7.44 6.80
C SER A 97 -16.48 -7.66 7.20
N ASN A 98 -17.05 -8.84 6.92
CA ASN A 98 -18.40 -9.17 7.35
C ASN A 98 -18.52 -9.33 8.88
N LEU A 99 -17.50 -9.90 9.53
CA LEU A 99 -17.49 -10.11 10.98
C LEU A 99 -17.37 -8.77 11.72
N PHE A 100 -16.44 -7.92 11.30
CA PHE A 100 -16.12 -6.66 11.97
C PHE A 100 -17.04 -5.51 11.59
N ASN A 101 -17.64 -5.55 10.40
CA ASN A 101 -18.37 -4.42 9.82
C ASN A 101 -17.53 -3.12 9.81
N LYS A 102 -16.22 -3.26 9.61
CA LYS A 102 -15.21 -2.19 9.50
C LYS A 102 -14.30 -2.44 8.31
N LYS A 103 -13.49 -1.43 7.96
CA LYS A 103 -12.46 -1.56 6.92
C LYS A 103 -11.40 -2.56 7.39
N VAL A 104 -11.05 -3.50 6.52
CA VAL A 104 -9.99 -4.49 6.76
C VAL A 104 -8.95 -4.31 5.66
N VAL A 105 -7.70 -4.10 6.07
CA VAL A 105 -6.56 -3.86 5.18
C VAL A 105 -5.44 -4.83 5.55
N ASP A 106 -4.70 -5.30 4.56
CA ASP A 106 -3.45 -6.04 4.77
C ASP A 106 -2.24 -5.12 4.54
N ARG A 107 -1.05 -5.60 4.91
CA ARG A 107 0.21 -4.86 4.74
C ARG A 107 0.39 -4.33 3.31
N SER A 108 0.11 -5.13 2.27
CA SER A 108 0.16 -4.66 0.88
C SER A 108 -0.80 -3.50 0.60
N GLY A 109 -2.04 -3.59 1.08
CA GLY A 109 -3.02 -2.50 0.94
C GLY A 109 -2.56 -1.21 1.62
N LEU A 110 -2.01 -1.30 2.83
CA LEU A 110 -1.47 -0.16 3.56
C LEU A 110 -0.30 0.49 2.80
N ILE A 111 0.63 -0.32 2.29
CA ILE A 111 1.76 0.16 1.49
C ILE A 111 1.28 0.88 0.23
N LEU A 112 0.27 0.34 -0.47
CA LEU A 112 -0.31 0.97 -1.65
C LEU A 112 -0.98 2.31 -1.32
N ASP A 113 -1.65 2.43 -0.17
CA ASP A 113 -2.24 3.70 0.29
C ASP A 113 -1.15 4.74 0.60
N ILE A 114 -0.05 4.34 1.23
CA ILE A 114 1.13 5.21 1.44
C ILE A 114 1.67 5.67 0.08
N PHE A 115 1.89 4.74 -0.86
CA PHE A 115 2.38 5.08 -2.20
C PHE A 115 1.46 6.03 -2.95
N ALA A 116 0.14 5.86 -2.85
CA ALA A 116 -0.82 6.77 -3.48
C ALA A 116 -0.69 8.19 -2.94
N SER A 117 -0.44 8.35 -1.64
CA SER A 117 -0.22 9.67 -1.03
C SER A 117 1.13 10.30 -1.43
N ARG A 118 2.14 9.49 -1.73
CA ARG A 118 3.52 9.92 -2.01
C ARG A 118 3.83 10.09 -3.50
N ALA A 119 3.05 9.48 -4.40
CA ALA A 119 3.27 9.54 -5.84
C ALA A 119 3.04 10.97 -6.38
N ARG A 120 4.12 11.68 -6.73
CA ARG A 120 4.04 13.04 -7.27
C ARG A 120 4.11 13.07 -8.80
N THR A 121 5.01 12.27 -9.38
CA THR A 121 5.23 12.26 -10.83
C THR A 121 4.11 11.53 -11.57
N LYS A 122 3.95 11.83 -12.88
CA LYS A 122 2.99 11.10 -13.74
C LYS A 122 3.32 9.61 -13.81
N GLU A 123 4.60 9.26 -13.83
CA GLU A 123 5.08 7.87 -13.84
C GLU A 123 4.68 7.15 -12.56
N ALA A 124 5.07 7.69 -11.39
CA ALA A 124 4.73 7.09 -10.09
C ALA A 124 3.21 6.98 -9.90
N LYS A 125 2.43 8.01 -10.24
CA LYS A 125 0.96 7.96 -10.15
C LYS A 125 0.38 6.84 -11.01
N THR A 126 0.90 6.68 -12.23
CA THR A 126 0.43 5.64 -13.16
C THR A 126 0.81 4.24 -12.65
N GLN A 127 2.02 4.07 -12.09
CA GLN A 127 2.46 2.79 -11.51
C GLN A 127 1.64 2.41 -10.27
N VAL A 128 1.39 3.38 -9.37
CA VAL A 128 0.61 3.13 -8.17
C VAL A 128 -0.85 2.83 -8.49
N GLU A 129 -1.49 3.59 -9.39
CA GLU A 129 -2.86 3.29 -9.83
C GLU A 129 -2.94 1.89 -10.45
N LEU A 130 -1.98 1.53 -11.30
CA LEU A 130 -1.91 0.18 -11.88
C LEU A 130 -1.78 -0.90 -10.79
N ALA A 131 -0.93 -0.68 -9.79
CA ALA A 131 -0.73 -1.62 -8.69
C ALA A 131 -2.00 -1.77 -7.83
N GLN A 132 -2.67 -0.66 -7.50
CA GLN A 132 -3.94 -0.66 -6.77
C GLN A 132 -5.02 -1.44 -7.53
N LEU A 133 -5.18 -1.22 -8.84
CA LEU A 133 -6.16 -1.95 -9.64
C LEU A 133 -5.86 -3.44 -9.71
N LYS A 134 -4.58 -3.83 -9.85
CA LYS A 134 -4.16 -5.23 -9.82
C LYS A 134 -4.42 -5.89 -8.47
N TYR A 135 -4.18 -5.17 -7.37
CA TYR A 135 -4.46 -5.63 -6.01
C TYR A 135 -5.97 -5.77 -5.75
N MET A 136 -6.78 -4.82 -6.23
CA MET A 136 -8.24 -4.82 -6.04
C MET A 136 -8.96 -5.86 -6.90
N LEU A 137 -8.51 -6.12 -8.14
CA LEU A 137 -9.19 -7.00 -9.08
C LEU A 137 -9.54 -8.41 -8.52
N PRO A 138 -8.62 -9.17 -7.90
CA PRO A 138 -8.94 -10.48 -7.31
C PRO A 138 -9.77 -10.37 -6.02
N ARG A 139 -9.81 -9.17 -5.41
CA ARG A 139 -10.50 -8.86 -4.16
C ARG A 139 -11.90 -8.25 -4.37
N LEU A 140 -12.27 -7.99 -5.63
CA LEU A 140 -13.58 -7.41 -5.96
C LEU A 140 -14.71 -8.36 -5.58
N THR A 141 -15.55 -7.95 -4.64
CA THR A 141 -16.73 -8.69 -4.16
C THR A 141 -18.00 -7.87 -4.32
N ARG A 142 -19.17 -8.51 -4.12
CA ARG A 142 -20.49 -7.84 -4.19
C ARG A 142 -20.64 -6.64 -3.26
N ALA A 143 -19.86 -6.54 -2.18
CA ALA A 143 -19.93 -5.43 -1.23
C ALA A 143 -19.32 -4.12 -1.77
N TRP A 144 -18.50 -4.19 -2.83
CA TRP A 144 -17.88 -3.03 -3.49
C TRP A 144 -18.78 -2.42 -4.58
N THR A 145 -19.97 -2.98 -4.78
CA THR A 145 -20.97 -2.51 -5.77
C THR A 145 -21.63 -1.18 -5.39
N HIS A 146 -21.28 -0.57 -4.25
CA HIS A 146 -21.73 0.78 -3.91
C HIS A 146 -21.25 1.87 -4.87
N LEU A 147 -20.28 1.58 -5.75
CA LEU A 147 -19.88 2.44 -6.87
C LEU A 147 -20.94 2.54 -7.98
N SER A 148 -21.99 1.70 -7.99
CA SER A 148 -23.04 1.71 -9.02
C SER A 148 -24.41 2.19 -8.52
N LYS A 149 -24.49 2.90 -7.38
CA LYS A 149 -25.76 3.43 -6.84
C LYS A 149 -26.40 4.56 -7.66
N GLN A 150 -25.87 4.90 -8.84
CA GLN A 150 -26.41 5.94 -9.71
C GLN A 150 -27.19 5.41 -10.94
N TYR A 151 -27.25 4.09 -11.15
CA TYR A 151 -28.08 3.49 -12.21
C TYR A 151 -29.10 2.54 -11.58
N GLY A 152 -30.26 3.11 -11.23
CA GLY A 152 -31.37 2.39 -10.60
C GLY A 152 -32.03 1.35 -11.51
N GLY A 153 -32.84 0.49 -10.89
CA GLY A 153 -33.90 -0.25 -11.57
C GLY A 153 -34.03 -1.71 -11.14
N ILE A 154 -35.10 -2.01 -10.40
CA ILE A 154 -35.64 -3.35 -10.20
C ILE A 154 -35.93 -3.98 -11.57
N GLY A 155 -35.35 -5.17 -11.81
CA GLY A 155 -35.89 -6.16 -12.73
C GLY A 155 -35.83 -5.84 -14.23
N THR A 156 -34.74 -6.25 -14.89
CA THR A 156 -34.81 -6.70 -16.30
C THR A 156 -33.98 -7.96 -16.47
N LYS A 157 -34.67 -9.08 -16.73
CA LYS A 157 -34.08 -10.33 -17.18
C LYS A 157 -33.50 -10.11 -18.60
N GLY A 158 -32.17 -10.05 -18.71
CA GLY A 158 -31.37 -10.16 -19.93
C GLY A 158 -30.33 -9.03 -20.12
N PRO A 159 -29.15 -9.25 -20.75
CA PRO A 159 -28.44 -10.49 -21.05
C PRO A 159 -27.33 -10.78 -20.01
N GLY A 160 -27.33 -12.00 -19.43
CA GLY A 160 -26.19 -12.80 -18.93
C GLY A 160 -25.15 -12.25 -17.93
N GLU A 161 -24.65 -11.02 -18.09
CA GLU A 161 -23.46 -10.53 -17.40
C GLU A 161 -23.84 -9.90 -16.04
N THR A 162 -23.22 -10.39 -14.97
CA THR A 162 -23.44 -9.86 -13.62
C THR A 162 -22.73 -8.51 -13.47
N GLN A 163 -23.25 -7.59 -12.64
CA GLN A 163 -22.60 -6.29 -12.37
C GLN A 163 -21.11 -6.42 -12.01
N ILE A 164 -20.75 -7.49 -11.27
CA ILE A 164 -19.36 -7.79 -10.90
C ILE A 164 -18.49 -8.09 -12.13
N GLU A 165 -19.02 -8.78 -13.13
CA GLU A 165 -18.29 -9.08 -14.36
C GLU A 165 -18.05 -7.82 -15.17
N THR A 166 -19.05 -6.93 -15.25
CA THR A 166 -18.90 -5.60 -15.85
C THR A 166 -17.83 -4.78 -15.13
N ASP A 167 -17.86 -4.71 -13.79
CA ASP A 167 -16.86 -3.99 -13.02
C ASP A 167 -15.45 -4.57 -13.22
N ARG A 168 -15.33 -5.90 -13.22
CA ARG A 168 -14.06 -6.60 -13.50
C ARG A 168 -13.55 -6.29 -14.90
N ARG A 169 -14.44 -6.20 -15.89
CA ARG A 169 -14.07 -5.84 -17.26
C ARG A 169 -13.54 -4.42 -17.32
N ILE A 170 -14.23 -3.45 -16.72
CA ILE A 170 -13.78 -2.04 -16.66
C ILE A 170 -12.39 -1.94 -16.01
N ILE A 171 -12.17 -2.64 -14.89
CA ILE A 171 -10.87 -2.66 -14.22
C ILE A 171 -9.78 -3.26 -15.12
N ARG A 172 -10.07 -4.37 -15.83
CA ARG A 172 -9.11 -4.98 -16.77
C ARG A 172 -8.76 -4.06 -17.93
N ASP A 173 -9.75 -3.39 -18.50
CA ASP A 173 -9.54 -2.43 -19.59
C ASP A 173 -8.67 -1.26 -19.12
N ARG A 174 -8.92 -0.77 -17.90
CA ARG A 174 -8.09 0.27 -17.26
C ARG A 174 -6.66 -0.21 -17.01
N ILE A 175 -6.48 -1.44 -16.51
CA ILE A 175 -5.16 -2.06 -16.33
C ILE A 175 -4.41 -2.13 -17.65
N ALA A 176 -5.07 -2.54 -18.74
CA ALA A 176 -4.45 -2.61 -20.07
C ALA A 176 -4.00 -1.23 -20.56
N MET A 177 -4.87 -0.22 -20.42
CA MET A 177 -4.56 1.17 -20.77
C MET A 177 -3.36 1.72 -19.98
N LEU A 178 -3.35 1.57 -18.65
CA LEU A 178 -2.26 2.06 -17.80
C LEU A 178 -0.95 1.33 -18.07
N THR A 179 -1.01 0.03 -18.36
CA THR A 179 0.16 -0.76 -18.75
C THR A 179 0.78 -0.26 -20.06
N ALA A 180 -0.06 0.04 -21.07
CA ALA A 180 0.43 0.62 -22.32
C ALA A 180 1.06 2.00 -22.10
N LYS A 181 0.41 2.84 -21.30
CA LYS A 181 0.91 4.18 -20.95
C LYS A 181 2.25 4.14 -20.20
N LEU A 182 2.47 3.17 -19.31
CA LEU A 182 3.76 3.01 -18.64
C LEU A 182 4.87 2.65 -19.63
N LYS A 183 4.61 1.77 -20.60
CA LYS A 183 5.58 1.45 -21.65
C LYS A 183 5.98 2.68 -22.47
N GLU A 184 5.03 3.57 -22.77
CA GLU A 184 5.34 4.83 -23.45
C GLU A 184 6.20 5.77 -22.60
N ILE A 185 5.93 5.83 -21.28
CA ILE A 185 6.73 6.64 -20.34
C ILE A 185 8.17 6.08 -20.25
N GLU A 186 8.32 4.76 -20.13
CA GLU A 186 9.62 4.08 -20.11
C GLU A 186 10.42 4.34 -21.39
N ALA A 187 9.80 4.21 -22.56
CA ALA A 187 10.45 4.48 -23.84
C ALA A 187 10.96 5.94 -23.93
N ASN A 188 10.17 6.91 -23.47
CA ASN A 188 10.58 8.32 -23.42
C ASN A 188 11.75 8.54 -22.45
N ARG A 189 11.76 7.84 -21.32
CA ARG A 189 12.85 7.91 -20.32
C ARG A 189 14.16 7.36 -20.88
N GLU A 190 14.12 6.23 -21.60
CA GLU A 190 15.31 5.66 -22.25
C GLU A 190 15.94 6.62 -23.25
N ILE A 191 15.12 7.35 -24.02
CA ILE A 191 15.60 8.36 -24.98
C ILE A 191 16.31 9.51 -24.25
N GLN A 192 15.77 10.00 -23.14
CA GLN A 192 16.40 11.07 -22.34
C GLN A 192 17.73 10.63 -21.72
N VAL A 193 17.83 9.36 -21.28
CA VAL A 193 19.05 8.81 -20.66
C VAL A 193 20.12 8.48 -21.69
N LYS A 194 19.76 8.32 -22.98
CA LYS A 194 20.68 7.97 -24.07
C LYS A 194 21.84 8.97 -24.22
N ASN A 195 21.63 10.24 -23.86
CA ASN A 195 22.65 11.30 -23.89
C ASN A 195 23.62 11.28 -22.69
N ARG A 196 23.45 10.38 -21.71
CA ARG A 196 24.28 10.28 -20.49
C ARG A 196 24.97 8.91 -20.35
N LYS A 197 25.22 8.21 -21.47
CA LYS A 197 25.77 6.84 -21.47
C LYS A 197 27.20 6.74 -20.95
N GLU A 198 27.99 7.81 -21.01
CA GLU A 198 29.43 7.79 -20.68
C GLU A 198 29.75 8.08 -19.21
N MET A 199 28.75 8.42 -18.39
CA MET A 199 28.95 8.71 -16.96
C MET A 199 28.75 7.47 -16.08
N VAL A 200 29.59 7.32 -15.05
CA VAL A 200 29.44 6.29 -14.01
C VAL A 200 28.13 6.52 -13.27
N LYS A 201 27.34 5.45 -13.09
CA LYS A 201 26.05 5.48 -12.40
C LYS A 201 26.15 4.70 -11.10
N ILE A 202 25.72 5.33 -10.01
CA ILE A 202 25.69 4.76 -8.66
C ILE A 202 24.24 4.77 -8.21
N SER A 203 23.82 3.76 -7.46
CA SER A 203 22.46 3.69 -6.89
C SER A 203 22.55 3.33 -5.42
N LEU A 204 21.77 4.02 -4.59
CA LEU A 204 21.66 3.73 -3.16
C LEU A 204 20.54 2.71 -2.93
N VAL A 205 20.88 1.56 -2.36
CA VAL A 205 19.94 0.48 -2.03
C VAL A 205 19.93 0.23 -0.52
N GLY A 206 18.77 -0.17 0.02
CA GLY A 206 18.58 -0.42 1.45
C GLY A 206 17.11 -0.28 1.86
N TYR A 207 16.76 -0.72 3.07
CA TYR A 207 15.40 -0.67 3.62
C TYR A 207 14.86 0.76 3.72
N THR A 208 13.53 0.88 3.80
CA THR A 208 12.86 2.14 4.12
C THR A 208 13.42 2.72 5.42
N ASN A 209 13.65 4.04 5.44
CA ASN A 209 14.23 4.75 6.57
C ASN A 209 15.71 4.41 6.92
N ALA A 210 16.45 3.68 6.06
CA ALA A 210 17.88 3.41 6.27
C ALA A 210 18.82 4.62 6.02
N GLY A 211 18.31 5.86 6.02
CA GLY A 211 19.12 7.07 5.78
C GLY A 211 19.57 7.30 4.33
N LYS A 212 19.00 6.58 3.34
CA LYS A 212 19.37 6.71 1.91
C LYS A 212 19.24 8.16 1.40
N SER A 213 18.12 8.82 1.69
CA SER A 213 17.89 10.21 1.27
C SER A 213 18.84 11.19 1.97
N THR A 214 19.21 10.90 3.22
CA THR A 214 20.21 11.69 3.97
C THR A 214 21.59 11.63 3.31
N ILE A 215 22.06 10.42 2.96
CA ILE A 215 23.33 10.24 2.25
C ILE A 215 23.26 10.89 0.86
N PHE A 216 22.15 10.73 0.14
CA PHE A 216 21.94 11.35 -1.16
C PHE A 216 22.10 12.88 -1.09
N ASN A 217 21.43 13.52 -0.14
CA ASN A 217 21.49 14.98 0.05
C ASN A 217 22.91 15.45 0.38
N LEU A 218 23.60 14.73 1.29
CA LEU A 218 24.98 15.05 1.67
C LEU A 218 25.94 14.97 0.49
N LEU A 219 25.81 13.94 -0.36
CA LEU A 219 26.71 13.75 -1.51
C LEU A 219 26.41 14.66 -2.70
N THR A 220 25.17 15.10 -2.84
CA THR A 220 24.71 15.83 -4.04
C THR A 220 24.40 17.30 -3.76
N GLU A 221 24.58 17.77 -2.53
CA GLU A 221 24.19 19.10 -2.05
C GLU A 221 22.75 19.46 -2.46
N SER A 222 21.85 18.49 -2.34
CA SER A 222 20.46 18.63 -2.77
C SER A 222 19.47 18.57 -1.61
N ASP A 223 18.31 19.19 -1.81
CA ASP A 223 17.19 19.19 -0.85
C ASP A 223 16.15 18.12 -1.22
N VAL A 224 16.57 16.86 -1.41
CA VAL A 224 15.58 15.77 -1.54
C VAL A 224 14.89 15.57 -0.20
N PHE A 225 13.57 15.47 -0.23
CA PHE A 225 12.75 15.29 0.95
C PHE A 225 13.19 14.05 1.76
N ALA A 226 13.60 14.25 3.01
CA ALA A 226 13.98 13.19 3.94
C ALA A 226 13.22 13.41 5.25
N GLU A 227 12.41 12.42 5.64
CA GLU A 227 11.72 12.38 6.93
C GLU A 227 11.95 11.00 7.56
N ASP A 228 11.88 10.95 8.89
CA ASP A 228 11.87 9.72 9.68
C ASP A 228 10.50 9.01 9.53
N LYS A 229 10.21 8.58 8.31
CA LYS A 229 8.96 7.92 7.90
C LYS A 229 9.24 6.89 6.80
N LEU A 230 8.51 5.78 6.82
CA LEU A 230 8.64 4.75 5.81
C LEU A 230 8.14 5.26 4.45
N PHE A 231 8.83 4.92 3.37
CA PHE A 231 8.48 5.36 2.01
C PHE A 231 8.36 6.90 1.84
N ALA A 232 9.14 7.69 2.59
CA ALA A 232 9.16 9.16 2.47
C ALA A 232 9.37 9.65 1.02
N THR A 233 10.11 8.88 0.21
CA THR A 233 10.37 9.14 -1.22
C THR A 233 10.05 7.91 -2.06
N LEU A 234 9.18 8.07 -3.07
CA LEU A 234 8.88 7.04 -4.06
C LEU A 234 9.51 7.33 -5.43
N ASP A 235 9.65 8.61 -5.77
CA ASP A 235 10.20 9.04 -7.05
C ASP A 235 11.74 8.90 -7.08
N SER A 236 12.29 8.27 -8.11
CA SER A 236 13.74 8.21 -8.31
C SER A 236 14.28 9.60 -8.64
N THR A 237 15.28 10.07 -7.89
CA THR A 237 16.00 11.32 -8.18
C THR A 237 17.40 10.99 -8.66
N THR A 238 17.85 11.67 -9.72
CA THR A 238 19.23 11.53 -10.21
C THR A 238 19.91 12.89 -10.19
N ARG A 239 21.14 12.95 -9.68
CA ARG A 239 21.98 14.15 -9.64
C ARG A 239 23.40 13.83 -10.08
N VAL A 240 24.05 14.82 -10.71
CA VAL A 240 25.48 14.76 -10.96
C VAL A 240 26.17 15.23 -9.69
N PHE A 241 27.17 14.50 -9.22
CA PHE A 241 28.03 14.93 -8.13
C PHE A 241 29.51 14.70 -8.48
N GLN A 242 30.38 15.50 -7.86
CA GLN A 242 31.83 15.33 -8.00
C GLN A 242 32.31 14.28 -6.99
N VAL A 243 33.01 13.26 -7.50
CA VAL A 243 33.67 12.26 -6.66
C VAL A 243 35.04 12.79 -6.22
N ASP A 244 35.74 13.46 -7.13
CA ASP A 244 36.99 14.18 -6.88
C ASP A 244 37.12 15.36 -7.87
N LYS A 245 38.30 16.00 -7.91
CA LYS A 245 38.57 17.17 -8.78
C LYS A 245 38.44 16.90 -10.28
N THR A 246 38.42 15.65 -10.70
CA THR A 246 38.51 15.21 -12.11
C THR A 246 37.37 14.28 -12.52
N HIS A 247 36.70 13.62 -11.58
CA HIS A 247 35.66 12.63 -11.85
C HIS A 247 34.28 13.09 -11.37
N THR A 248 33.31 12.94 -12.25
CA THR A 248 31.89 13.17 -11.96
C THR A 248 31.10 11.88 -12.13
N ALA A 249 30.17 11.62 -11.23
CA ALA A 249 29.27 10.47 -11.30
C ALA A 249 27.81 10.92 -11.21
N LEU A 250 26.92 10.06 -11.68
CA LEU A 250 25.48 10.17 -11.46
C LEU A 250 25.11 9.31 -10.25
N LEU A 251 24.52 9.93 -9.23
CA LEU A 251 23.86 9.26 -8.11
C LEU A 251 22.34 9.30 -8.31
#